data_AF-A0A969PNM8-F1
#
_entry.id   AF-A0A969PNM8-F1
#
_cell.length_a   1.000
_cell.length_b   1.000
_cell.length_c   1.000
_cell.angle_alpha   90.00
_cell.angle_beta   90.00
_cell.angle_gamma   90.00
#
_symmetry.space_group_name_H-M   'P 1'
#
loop_
_entity.id
_entity.type
_entity.pdbx_description
1 polymer ?
#
loop_
_entity_poly.entity_id
_entity_poly.type
_entity_poly.pdbx_seq_one_letter_code
_entity_poly.pdbx_strand_id
1 'polypeptide(L)' 'MSSHIRSYIDSVLKHVRSKDAHYGIQAELEAHINGLARTYRLRGYTEQEAVEKAVFEMGNPERAGKA' A
#
# COMPACT_ATOMS: atom_id res chain seq x y z
N MET A 1 5.36 9.41 4.03
CA MET A 1 4.29 8.60 3.41
C MET A 1 3.37 9.50 2.60
N SER A 2 3.08 9.16 1.33
CA SER A 2 2.13 9.92 0.51
C SER A 2 0.69 9.75 1.03
N SER A 3 -0.19 10.71 0.75
CA SER A 3 -1.60 10.63 1.17
C SER A 3 -2.33 9.44 0.55
N HIS A 4 -1.96 9.04 -0.68
CA HIS A 4 -2.55 7.90 -1.38
C HIS A 4 -2.18 6.56 -0.72
N ILE A 5 -0.92 6.39 -0.32
CA ILE A 5 -0.45 5.18 0.38
C ILE A 5 -1.18 5.05 1.72
N ARG A 6 -1.30 6.15 2.47
CA ARG A 6 -2.02 6.17 3.75
C ARG A 6 -3.48 5.75 3.59
N SER A 7 -4.21 6.36 2.64
CA SER A 7 -5.62 6.02 2.39
C SER A 7 -5.80 4.54 2.04
N TYR A 8 -4.90 3.96 1.24
CA TYR A 8 -4.96 2.54 0.91
C TYR A 8 -4.77 1.66 2.14
N ILE A 9 -3.71 1.90 2.91
CA ILE A 9 -3.41 1.13 4.12
C ILE A 9 -4.56 1.25 5.14
N ASP A 10 -5.07 2.45 5.37
CA ASP A 10 -6.21 2.69 6.25
C ASP A 10 -7.46 1.91 5.79
N SER A 11 -7.67 1.78 4.47
CA SER A 11 -8.74 0.94 3.92
C SER A 11 -8.53 -0.55 4.22
N VAL A 12 -7.31 -1.07 4.09
CA VAL A 12 -7.00 -2.47 4.42
C VAL A 12 -7.21 -2.73 5.91
N LEU A 13 -6.69 -1.84 6.78
CA LEU A 13 -6.75 -2.01 8.23
C LEU A 13 -8.18 -1.99 8.78
N LYS A 14 -9.12 -1.30 8.12
CA LYS A 14 -10.56 -1.35 8.47
C LYS A 14 -11.16 -2.76 8.39
N HIS A 15 -10.59 -3.64 7.57
CA HIS A 15 -11.03 -5.03 7.43
C HIS A 15 -10.32 -5.98 8.41
N VAL A 16 -9.26 -5.52 9.09
CA VAL A 16 -8.50 -6.30 10.05
C VAL A 16 -9.04 -6.06 11.46
N ARG A 17 -9.60 -7.10 12.08
CA ARG A 17 -10.16 -7.00 13.45
C ARG A 17 -9.07 -6.93 14.53
N SER A 18 -7.93 -7.57 14.31
CA SER A 18 -6.83 -7.60 15.28
C SER A 18 -6.03 -6.31 15.23
N LYS A 19 -6.14 -5.48 16.28
CA LYS A 19 -5.39 -4.22 16.40
C LYS A 19 -3.89 -4.44 16.57
N ASP A 20 -3.50 -5.54 17.22
CA ASP A 20 -2.08 -5.88 17.39
C ASP A 20 -1.42 -6.20 16.04
N ALA A 21 -2.20 -6.75 15.10
CA ALA A 21 -1.73 -7.00 13.74
C ALA A 21 -1.66 -5.72 12.88
N HIS A 22 -2.33 -4.62 13.28
CA HIS A 22 -2.38 -3.40 12.47
C HIS A 22 -0.99 -2.83 12.22
N TYR A 23 -0.14 -2.78 13.25
CA TYR A 23 1.20 -2.21 13.12
C TYR A 23 2.07 -3.01 12.13
N GLY A 24 2.06 -4.34 12.25
CA GLY A 24 2.81 -5.22 11.35
C GLY A 24 2.32 -5.12 9.91
N ILE A 25 1.00 -5.22 9.71
CA ILE A 25 0.37 -5.12 8.38
C ILE A 25 0.64 -3.75 7.75
N GLN A 26 0.52 -2.67 8.53
CA GLN A 26 0.83 -1.32 8.05
C GLN A 26 2.29 -1.22 7.59
N ALA A 27 3.24 -1.69 8.40
CA ALA A 27 4.65 -1.60 8.08
C ALA A 27 5.01 -2.38 6.81
N GLU A 28 4.47 -3.60 6.64
CA GLU A 28 4.70 -4.41 5.45
C GLU A 28 4.08 -3.78 4.19
N LEU A 29 2.82 -3.31 4.28
CA LEU A 29 2.16 -2.66 3.16
C LEU A 29 2.88 -1.37 2.75
N GLU A 30 3.29 -0.55 3.72
CA GLU A 30 4.04 0.67 3.43
C GLU A 30 5.39 0.35 2.77
N ALA A 31 6.14 -0.62 3.30
CA ALA A 31 7.41 -1.03 2.72
C ALA A 31 7.24 -1.57 1.29
N HIS A 32 6.21 -2.40 1.05
CA HIS A 32 5.96 -2.98 -0.26
C HIS A 32 5.56 -1.92 -1.29
N ILE A 33 4.59 -1.05 -0.96
CA ILE A 33 4.13 0.00 -1.87
C ILE A 33 5.26 0.99 -2.18
N ASN A 34 6.07 1.37 -1.19
CA ASN A 34 7.24 2.22 -1.44
C ASN A 34 8.28 1.53 -2.33
N GLY A 35 8.49 0.22 -2.19
CA GLY A 35 9.36 -0.58 -3.06
C GLY A 35 8.89 -0.61 -4.51
N LEU A 36 7.58 -0.80 -4.72
CA LEU A 36 6.95 -0.74 -6.04
C LEU A 36 7.05 0.67 -6.64
N ALA A 37 6.73 1.70 -5.87
CA ALA A 37 6.83 3.10 -6.32
C ALA A 37 8.28 3.45 -6.70
N ARG A 38 9.27 3.01 -5.92
CA ARG A 38 10.68 3.18 -6.28
C ARG A 38 11.03 2.47 -7.59
N THR A 39 10.52 1.27 -7.80
CA THR A 39 10.70 0.52 -9.06
C THR A 39 10.11 1.27 -10.24
N TYR A 40 8.92 1.85 -10.10
CA TYR A 40 8.29 2.67 -11.12
C TYR A 40 9.06 3.97 -11.39
N ARG A 41 9.55 4.67 -10.36
CA ARG A 41 10.41 5.84 -10.55
C ARG A 41 11.67 5.51 -11.35
N LEU A 42 12.31 4.36 -11.08
CA LEU A 42 13.48 3.90 -11.84
C LEU A 42 13.16 3.59 -13.31
N ARG A 43 11.89 3.33 -13.63
CA ARG A 43 11.39 3.13 -15.00
C ARG A 43 11.01 4.46 -15.70
N GLY A 44 11.22 5.60 -15.05
CA GLY A 44 11.00 6.93 -15.63
C GLY A 44 9.64 7.56 -15.30
N TYR A 45 8.82 6.93 -14.46
CA TYR A 45 7.56 7.53 -14.00
C TYR A 45 7.80 8.63 -12.95
N THR A 46 6.92 9.63 -12.92
CA THR A 46 6.91 10.63 -11.85
C THR A 46 6.57 9.98 -10.51
N GLU A 47 6.86 10.68 -9.40
CA GLU A 47 6.54 10.17 -8.07
C GLU A 47 5.04 9.89 -7.89
N GLN A 48 4.18 10.75 -8.44
CA GLN A 48 2.73 10.56 -8.38
C GLN A 48 2.30 9.32 -9.18
N GLU A 49 2.70 9.21 -10.45
CA GLU A 49 2.36 8.05 -11.29
C GLU A 49 2.90 6.73 -10.72
N ALA A 50 4.09 6.78 -10.14
CA ALA A 50 4.71 5.62 -9.52
C ALA A 50 3.93 5.13 -8.29
N VAL A 51 3.44 6.06 -7.46
CA VAL A 51 2.58 5.75 -6.31
C VAL A 51 1.23 5.22 -6.77
N GLU A 52 0.60 5.84 -7.76
CA GLU A 52 -0.68 5.38 -8.31
C GLU A 52 -0.57 3.97 -8.89
N LYS A 53 0.49 3.68 -9.65
CA LYS A 53 0.77 2.34 -10.18
C LYS A 53 1.06 1.33 -9.07
N ALA A 54 1.86 1.72 -8.07
CA ALA A 54 2.17 0.84 -6.95
C ALA A 54 0.89 0.45 -6.19
N VAL A 55 0.01 1.41 -5.88
CA VAL A 55 -1.28 1.15 -5.22
C VAL A 55 -2.20 0.31 -6.11
N PHE A 56 -2.21 0.55 -7.42
CA PHE A 56 -2.99 -0.25 -8.37
C PHE A 56 -2.53 -1.72 -8.40
N GLU A 57 -1.22 -1.98 -8.35
CA GLU A 57 -0.68 -3.34 -8.29
C GLU A 57 -1.02 -4.08 -7.00
N MET A 58 -1.19 -3.37 -5.88
CA MET A 58 -1.65 -3.99 -4.63
C MET A 58 -3.07 -4.58 -4.73
N GLY A 59 -3.86 -4.15 -5.72
CA GLY A 59 -5.21 -4.64 -5.97
C GLY A 59 -6.23 -4.22 -4.90
N ASN A 60 -7.44 -4.79 -4.97
CA ASN A 60 -8.54 -4.41 -4.07
C ASN A 60 -8.21 -4.79 -2.60
N PRO A 61 -8.19 -3.83 -1.66
CA PRO A 61 -7.91 -4.08 -0.23
C PRO A 61 -8.85 -5.13 0.42
N GLU A 62 -10.06 -5.32 -0.11
CA GLU A 62 -11.03 -6.32 0.36
C GLU A 62 -10.58 -7.77 0.09
N ARG A 63 -9.69 -8.00 -0.90
CA ARG A 63 -9.14 -9.34 -1.20
C ARG A 63 -7.90 -9.66 -0.38
N ALA A 64 -7.14 -8.64 0.05
CA ALA A 64 -5.93 -8.82 0.86
C ALA A 64 -6.24 -9.17 2.33
N GLY A 65 -7.41 -8.74 2.85
CA GLY A 65 -7.82 -8.99 4.24
C GLY A 65 -8.53 -10.32 4.51
N LYS A 66 -8.72 -11.20 3.51
CA LYS A 66 -9.31 -12.53 3.71
C LYS A 66 -8.19 -13.57 3.91
N ALA A 67 -7.86 -13.80 5.17
CA ALA A 67 -7.21 -15.04 5.62
C ALA A 67 -8.29 -16.01 6.13
#